data_AF-A0A9P9IT33-F1
#
_entry.id   AF-A0A9P9IT33-F1
#
_cell.length_a   1.000
_cell.length_b   1.000
_cell.length_c   1.000
_cell.angle_alpha   90.00
_cell.angle_beta   90.00
_cell.angle_gamma   90.00
#
_symmetry.space_group_name_H-M   'P 1'
#
loop_
_entity.id
_entity.type
_entity.pdbx_description
1 polymer ?
#
loop_
_entity_poly.entity_id
_entity_poly.type
_entity_poly.pdbx_seq_one_letter_code
_entity_poly.pdbx_strand_id
1 'polypeptide(L)'
;MSVAVEQYNPEWPNQFQEIKTLLESFLSSVEILSIQHVGSTSVPGLAAKPILDIDIIVTRANVQLAIDALVTNGKCTYLGERGILDRHALSDPNQFPPRNIYVCVAGAFQTRNHLAVRDTLRADPNLRDQYAKIKLDLAAQGTNIEDYVKGKTAILQEILKQAGVLSEDELSAIRAANNNPEIHGAIKTERLMLREYVMADEEAYYGLVSLPELARYQSWHPFTKTQAHEYVARILRDSSAKPRLYIELAVLRNEHEFIGTVGAMIKRLTPTGEPMNPPHADLWFTFMPHVQRKGYATEAMEAFLPLLEGPVELEIECDPRNVASWKLAERLGFERTSLVEEAYECKGEMVGSMVYRKQVGG
;
A
#
# COMPACT_ATOMS: atom_id res chain seq x y z
N MET A 1 7.30 -5.93 19.51
CA MET A 1 7.28 -7.29 20.11
C MET A 1 8.17 -8.20 19.27
N SER A 2 8.96 -9.06 19.91
CA SER A 2 9.81 -10.04 19.23
C SER A 2 8.97 -11.11 18.53
N VAL A 3 9.47 -11.64 17.41
CA VAL A 3 8.77 -12.68 16.65
C VAL A 3 9.05 -14.05 17.26
N ALA A 4 8.00 -14.73 17.74
CA ALA A 4 8.10 -16.12 18.22
C ALA A 4 7.96 -17.12 17.05
N VAL A 5 8.96 -17.99 16.88
CA VAL A 5 8.98 -19.07 15.88
C VAL A 5 9.16 -20.40 16.62
N GLU A 6 8.32 -21.37 16.32
CA GLU A 6 8.39 -22.73 16.87
C GLU A 6 8.71 -23.76 15.77
N GLN A 7 9.13 -24.94 16.20
CA GLN A 7 9.29 -26.09 15.30
C GLN A 7 7.94 -26.47 14.69
N TYR A 8 7.99 -27.14 13.53
CA TYR A 8 6.77 -27.53 12.83
C TYR A 8 5.83 -28.34 13.73
N ASN A 9 4.58 -27.90 13.83
CA ASN A 9 3.55 -28.60 14.58
C ASN A 9 2.74 -29.50 13.63
N PRO A 10 2.75 -30.85 13.82
CA PRO A 10 2.01 -31.77 12.98
C PRO A 10 0.48 -31.65 13.11
N GLU A 11 -0.03 -30.88 14.07
CA GLU A 11 -1.46 -30.59 14.20
C GLU A 11 -1.93 -29.43 13.32
N TRP A 12 -1.05 -28.59 12.77
CA TRP A 12 -1.48 -27.48 11.90
C TRP A 12 -2.34 -27.91 10.70
N PRO A 13 -2.06 -29.04 10.01
CA PRO A 13 -2.95 -29.55 8.96
C PRO A 13 -4.33 -29.93 9.48
N ASN A 14 -4.43 -30.56 10.66
CA ASN A 14 -5.71 -30.96 11.26
C ASN A 14 -6.52 -29.72 11.66
N GLN A 15 -5.88 -28.77 12.34
CA GLN A 15 -6.46 -27.47 12.68
C GLN A 15 -6.96 -26.74 11.44
N PHE A 16 -6.17 -26.72 10.36
CA PHE A 16 -6.61 -26.14 9.09
C PHE A 16 -7.85 -26.86 8.53
N GLN A 17 -7.93 -28.19 8.57
CA GLN A 17 -9.11 -28.90 8.07
C GLN A 17 -10.37 -28.54 8.87
N GLU A 18 -10.28 -28.47 10.20
CA GLU A 18 -11.42 -28.07 11.04
C GLU A 18 -11.90 -26.65 10.70
N ILE A 19 -10.97 -25.70 10.54
CA ILE A 19 -11.27 -24.32 10.14
C ILE A 19 -11.84 -24.27 8.73
N LYS A 20 -11.28 -25.05 7.80
CA LYS A 20 -11.75 -25.12 6.43
C LYS A 20 -13.21 -25.59 6.38
N THR A 21 -13.55 -26.67 7.08
CA THR A 21 -14.94 -27.16 7.16
C THR A 21 -15.87 -26.11 7.76
N LEU A 22 -15.43 -25.37 8.78
CA LEU A 22 -16.20 -24.28 9.35
C LEU A 22 -16.44 -23.15 8.33
N LEU A 23 -15.39 -22.71 7.63
CA LEU A 23 -15.48 -21.66 6.60
C LEU A 23 -16.36 -22.09 5.42
N GLU A 24 -16.26 -23.34 4.97
CA GLU A 24 -17.13 -23.92 3.94
C GLU A 24 -18.60 -23.86 4.36
N SER A 25 -18.91 -24.07 5.64
CA SER A 25 -20.28 -23.96 6.16
C SER A 25 -20.82 -22.52 6.08
N PHE A 26 -19.97 -21.51 6.26
CA PHE A 26 -20.36 -20.11 6.15
C PHE A 26 -20.56 -19.69 4.68
N LEU A 27 -19.81 -20.31 3.78
CA LEU A 27 -19.74 -20.00 2.36
C LEU A 27 -20.66 -20.89 1.50
N SER A 28 -21.55 -21.68 2.10
CA SER A 28 -22.35 -22.70 1.39
C SER A 28 -23.23 -22.15 0.26
N SER A 29 -23.55 -20.87 0.27
CA SER A 29 -24.34 -20.18 -0.77
C SER A 29 -23.49 -19.40 -1.79
N VAL A 30 -22.16 -19.46 -1.69
CA VAL A 30 -21.23 -18.71 -2.53
C VAL A 30 -20.38 -19.69 -3.32
N GLU A 31 -20.29 -19.50 -4.63
CA GLU A 31 -19.36 -20.28 -5.45
C GLU A 31 -17.91 -19.85 -5.14
N ILE A 32 -17.19 -20.73 -4.45
CA ILE A 32 -15.76 -20.59 -4.17
C ILE A 32 -14.95 -21.58 -5.01
N LEU A 33 -13.74 -21.20 -5.41
CA LEU A 33 -12.85 -22.06 -6.19
C LEU A 33 -12.07 -23.02 -5.28
N SER A 34 -11.56 -22.51 -4.16
CA SER A 34 -10.95 -23.36 -3.12
C SER A 34 -10.68 -22.59 -1.83
N ILE A 35 -10.50 -23.32 -0.72
CA ILE A 35 -9.89 -22.82 0.52
C ILE A 35 -8.53 -23.49 0.69
N GLN A 36 -7.48 -22.68 0.77
CA GLN A 36 -6.09 -23.12 0.76
C GLN A 36 -5.40 -22.78 2.08
N HIS A 37 -4.68 -23.75 2.63
CA HIS A 37 -3.68 -23.49 3.68
C HIS A 37 -2.44 -22.95 2.99
N VAL A 38 -2.03 -21.74 3.37
CA VAL A 38 -0.85 -21.05 2.85
C VAL A 38 0.07 -20.64 4.00
N GLY A 39 1.13 -19.87 3.69
CA GLY A 39 2.10 -19.45 4.69
C GLY A 39 2.96 -20.61 5.22
N SER A 40 3.79 -20.33 6.24
CA SER A 40 4.78 -21.31 6.70
C SER A 40 4.16 -22.52 7.40
N THR A 41 3.03 -22.37 8.09
CA THR A 41 2.34 -23.46 8.79
C THR A 41 1.77 -24.51 7.85
N SER A 42 1.61 -24.18 6.57
CA SER A 42 1.15 -25.11 5.52
C SER A 42 2.24 -26.02 4.97
N VAL A 43 3.52 -25.83 5.35
CA VAL A 43 4.66 -26.59 4.80
C VAL A 43 5.16 -27.60 5.84
N PRO A 44 4.98 -28.91 5.62
CA PRO A 44 5.46 -29.94 6.54
C PRO A 44 6.97 -29.84 6.84
N GLY A 45 7.32 -29.82 8.12
CA GLY A 45 8.69 -29.70 8.60
C GLY A 45 9.24 -28.27 8.67
N LEU A 46 8.49 -27.25 8.26
CA LEU A 46 8.93 -25.86 8.30
C LEU A 46 8.61 -25.19 9.65
N ALA A 47 9.64 -24.76 10.39
CA ALA A 47 9.48 -23.94 11.59
C ALA A 47 8.73 -22.64 11.26
N ALA A 48 7.78 -22.22 12.10
CA ALA A 48 6.90 -21.09 11.79
C ALA A 48 6.42 -20.35 13.04
N LYS A 49 5.87 -19.16 12.84
CA LYS A 49 4.98 -18.56 13.84
C LYS A 49 3.71 -19.43 13.90
N PRO A 50 3.16 -19.74 15.09
CA PRO A 50 1.95 -20.56 15.23
C PRO A 50 0.68 -19.79 14.87
N ILE A 51 0.61 -19.31 13.63
CA ILE A 51 -0.51 -18.59 13.04
C ILE A 51 -0.81 -19.24 11.69
N LEU A 52 -2.03 -19.70 11.50
CA LEU A 52 -2.47 -20.29 10.23
C LEU A 52 -2.79 -19.17 9.23
N ASP A 53 -2.31 -19.28 8.00
CA ASP A 53 -2.69 -18.36 6.92
C ASP A 53 -3.62 -19.09 5.95
N ILE A 54 -4.79 -18.51 5.68
CA ILE A 54 -5.87 -19.16 4.92
C ILE A 54 -6.33 -18.25 3.79
N ASP A 55 -6.23 -18.76 2.56
CA ASP A 55 -6.74 -18.09 1.37
C ASP A 55 -8.04 -18.76 0.90
N ILE A 56 -9.14 -18.01 0.88
CA ILE A 56 -10.42 -18.36 0.26
C ILE A 56 -10.40 -17.78 -1.14
N ILE A 57 -10.17 -18.62 -2.13
CA ILE A 57 -9.97 -18.22 -3.52
C ILE A 57 -11.32 -18.20 -4.25
N VAL A 58 -11.66 -17.06 -4.83
CA VAL A 58 -12.92 -16.83 -5.54
C VAL A 58 -12.69 -16.11 -6.87
N THR A 59 -13.68 -16.13 -7.76
CA THR A 59 -13.68 -15.23 -8.92
C THR A 59 -13.88 -13.78 -8.46
N ARG A 60 -13.46 -12.81 -9.26
CA ARG A 60 -13.66 -11.38 -8.94
C ARG A 60 -15.14 -11.03 -8.67
N ALA A 61 -16.06 -11.67 -9.40
CA ALA A 61 -17.50 -11.46 -9.23
C ALA A 61 -18.03 -11.94 -7.86
N ASN A 62 -17.37 -12.92 -7.24
CA ASN A 62 -17.82 -13.55 -5.99
C ASN A 62 -17.13 -13.00 -4.73
N VAL A 63 -16.22 -12.03 -4.86
CA VAL A 63 -15.49 -11.43 -3.72
C VAL A 63 -16.46 -10.88 -2.67
N GLN A 64 -17.39 -10.02 -3.07
CA GLN A 64 -18.32 -9.39 -2.13
C GLN A 64 -19.25 -10.42 -1.50
N LEU A 65 -19.75 -11.38 -2.31
CA LEU A 65 -20.60 -12.47 -1.80
C LEU A 65 -19.89 -13.30 -0.72
N ALA A 66 -18.62 -13.63 -0.93
CA ALA A 66 -17.83 -14.37 0.05
C ALA A 66 -17.59 -13.56 1.34
N ILE A 67 -17.27 -12.27 1.20
CA ILE A 67 -17.11 -11.36 2.35
C ILE A 67 -18.42 -11.28 3.15
N ASP A 68 -19.54 -11.03 2.48
CA ASP A 68 -20.85 -10.90 3.10
C ASP A 68 -21.26 -12.18 3.83
N ALA A 69 -21.00 -13.34 3.23
CA ALA A 69 -21.27 -14.64 3.84
C ALA A 69 -20.41 -14.88 5.10
N LEU A 70 -19.11 -14.54 5.07
CA LEU A 70 -18.23 -14.66 6.24
C LEU A 70 -18.61 -13.70 7.36
N VAL A 71 -19.03 -12.48 7.03
CA VAL A 71 -19.49 -11.47 8.00
C VAL A 71 -20.82 -11.90 8.60
N THR A 72 -21.78 -12.34 7.78
CA THR A 72 -23.15 -12.64 8.23
C THR A 72 -23.22 -13.98 8.97
N ASN A 73 -22.68 -15.04 8.36
CA ASN A 73 -22.79 -16.40 8.90
C ASN A 73 -21.65 -16.70 9.88
N GLY A 74 -20.44 -16.26 9.55
CA GLY A 74 -19.24 -16.49 10.36
C GLY A 74 -18.96 -15.42 11.41
N LYS A 75 -19.72 -14.32 11.43
CA LYS A 75 -19.52 -13.17 12.32
C LYS A 75 -18.10 -12.60 12.24
N CYS A 76 -17.43 -12.78 11.10
CA CYS A 76 -16.11 -12.24 10.85
C CYS A 76 -16.17 -10.71 10.74
N THR A 77 -15.08 -10.04 11.12
CA THR A 77 -14.92 -8.61 10.87
C THR A 77 -14.15 -8.42 9.57
N TYR A 78 -14.73 -7.72 8.60
CA TYR A 78 -14.02 -7.34 7.37
C TYR A 78 -13.03 -6.22 7.66
N LEU A 79 -11.76 -6.44 7.33
CA LEU A 79 -10.66 -5.50 7.60
C LEU A 79 -10.17 -4.76 6.34
N GLY A 80 -10.82 -4.98 5.20
CA GLY A 80 -10.33 -4.44 3.94
C GLY A 80 -9.17 -5.22 3.33
N GLU A 81 -8.65 -4.71 2.22
CA GLU A 81 -7.44 -5.24 1.56
C GLU A 81 -6.14 -5.00 2.34
N ARG A 82 -6.15 -4.02 3.26
CA ARG A 82 -4.98 -3.59 4.05
C ARG A 82 -3.76 -3.30 3.18
N GLY A 83 -3.97 -2.65 2.04
CA GLY A 83 -2.89 -2.26 1.11
C GLY A 83 -2.46 -3.31 0.11
N ILE A 84 -3.15 -4.44 0.04
CA ILE A 84 -2.80 -5.52 -0.87
C ILE A 84 -4.01 -5.80 -1.75
N LEU A 85 -3.97 -5.23 -2.96
CA LEU A 85 -5.02 -5.34 -3.96
C LEU A 85 -5.43 -6.80 -4.15
N ASP A 86 -6.74 -7.03 -4.26
CA ASP A 86 -7.37 -8.33 -4.50
C ASP A 86 -7.15 -9.37 -3.38
N ARG A 87 -6.69 -8.94 -2.19
CA ARG A 87 -6.52 -9.78 -0.98
C ARG A 87 -7.22 -9.15 0.22
N HIS A 88 -8.48 -9.50 0.39
CA HIS A 88 -9.38 -8.97 1.41
C HIS A 88 -9.18 -9.69 2.75
N ALA A 89 -8.70 -9.00 3.78
CA ALA A 89 -8.47 -9.57 5.10
C ALA A 89 -9.73 -9.60 5.96
N LEU A 90 -9.91 -10.69 6.70
CA LEU A 90 -10.96 -10.87 7.69
C LEU A 90 -10.38 -11.32 9.03
N SER A 91 -10.99 -10.86 10.12
CA SER A 91 -10.76 -11.39 11.46
C SER A 91 -11.90 -12.31 11.87
N ASP A 92 -11.55 -13.54 12.25
CA ASP A 92 -12.45 -14.45 12.95
C ASP A 92 -12.71 -13.94 14.38
N PRO A 93 -13.97 -13.94 14.89
CA PRO A 93 -14.25 -13.65 16.30
C PRO A 93 -13.62 -14.66 17.26
N ASN A 94 -13.41 -15.90 16.83
CA ASN A 94 -12.72 -16.94 17.60
C ASN A 94 -11.36 -17.22 16.96
N GLN A 95 -10.30 -16.55 17.43
CA GLN A 95 -8.95 -16.73 16.88
C GLN A 95 -8.17 -17.87 17.56
N PHE A 96 -8.84 -18.94 18.03
CA PHE A 96 -8.15 -20.12 18.55
C PHE A 96 -8.37 -21.33 17.63
N PRO A 97 -7.31 -21.91 17.04
CA PRO A 97 -5.93 -21.40 16.99
C PRO A 97 -5.80 -20.07 16.19
N PRO A 98 -4.73 -19.27 16.43
CA PRO A 98 -4.52 -18.00 15.73
C PRO A 98 -4.48 -18.18 14.23
N ARG A 99 -5.15 -17.28 13.49
CA ARG A 99 -5.29 -17.40 12.04
C ARG A 99 -5.48 -16.05 11.36
N ASN A 100 -4.96 -15.94 10.15
CA ASN A 100 -5.28 -14.91 9.18
C ASN A 100 -6.17 -15.51 8.10
N ILE A 101 -7.30 -14.85 7.83
CA ILE A 101 -8.23 -15.26 6.77
C ILE A 101 -8.22 -14.20 5.69
N TYR A 102 -8.08 -14.62 4.44
CA TYR A 102 -8.11 -13.77 3.28
C TYR A 102 -9.14 -14.29 2.26
N VAL A 103 -9.97 -13.41 1.71
CA VAL A 103 -10.69 -13.65 0.46
C VAL A 103 -9.84 -13.11 -0.68
N CYS A 104 -9.42 -13.98 -1.60
CA CYS A 104 -8.42 -13.71 -2.62
C CYS A 104 -9.01 -13.91 -4.02
N VAL A 105 -8.74 -12.97 -4.93
CA VAL A 105 -9.15 -13.13 -6.33
C VAL A 105 -8.26 -14.17 -7.03
N ALA A 106 -8.88 -15.08 -7.78
CA ALA A 106 -8.20 -16.08 -8.58
C ALA A 106 -7.23 -15.45 -9.58
N GLY A 107 -5.99 -15.94 -9.61
CA GLY A 107 -4.95 -15.46 -10.53
C GLY A 107 -4.32 -14.12 -10.15
N ALA A 108 -4.84 -13.41 -9.14
CA ALA A 108 -4.23 -12.18 -8.63
C ALA A 108 -2.80 -12.44 -8.13
N PHE A 109 -1.97 -11.40 -8.19
CA PHE A 109 -0.55 -11.46 -7.88
C PHE A 109 -0.27 -12.06 -6.49
N GLN A 110 -1.04 -11.70 -5.46
CA GLN A 110 -0.79 -12.15 -4.10
C GLN A 110 -1.30 -13.56 -3.84
N THR A 111 -2.40 -13.96 -4.50
CA THR A 111 -2.83 -15.36 -4.55
C THR A 111 -1.74 -16.24 -5.16
N ARG A 112 -1.18 -15.84 -6.31
CA ARG A 112 -0.07 -16.57 -6.95
C ARG A 112 1.17 -16.61 -6.06
N ASN A 113 1.53 -15.49 -5.43
CA ASN A 113 2.67 -15.39 -4.51
C ASN A 113 2.53 -16.37 -3.32
N HIS A 114 1.40 -16.36 -2.62
CA HIS A 114 1.16 -17.25 -1.47
C HIS A 114 1.29 -18.72 -1.85
N LEU A 115 0.66 -19.12 -2.97
CA LEU A 115 0.71 -20.50 -3.47
C LEU A 115 2.12 -20.87 -3.92
N ALA A 116 2.81 -19.99 -4.65
CA ALA A 116 4.16 -20.21 -5.14
C ALA A 116 5.16 -20.49 -4.01
N VAL A 117 5.13 -19.70 -2.93
CA VAL A 117 6.00 -19.93 -1.77
C VAL A 117 5.71 -21.29 -1.15
N ARG A 118 4.44 -21.60 -0.88
CA ARG A 118 4.04 -22.87 -0.27
C ARG A 118 4.47 -24.06 -1.13
N ASP A 119 4.10 -24.06 -2.39
CA ASP A 119 4.26 -25.22 -3.27
C ASP A 119 5.74 -25.48 -3.56
N THR A 120 6.54 -24.43 -3.73
CA THR A 120 8.00 -24.55 -3.87
C THR A 120 8.63 -25.14 -2.62
N LEU A 121 8.26 -24.66 -1.43
CA LEU A 121 8.82 -25.16 -0.17
C LEU A 121 8.35 -26.57 0.19
N ARG A 122 7.19 -27.02 -0.31
CA ARG A 122 6.75 -28.42 -0.21
C ARG A 122 7.52 -29.33 -1.16
N ALA A 123 7.91 -28.82 -2.34
CA ALA A 123 8.63 -29.57 -3.35
C ALA A 123 10.16 -29.63 -3.10
N ASP A 124 10.73 -28.64 -2.41
CA ASP A 124 12.16 -28.51 -2.16
C ASP A 124 12.49 -28.47 -0.65
N PRO A 125 12.84 -29.63 -0.04
CA PRO A 125 13.25 -29.70 1.35
C PRO A 125 14.50 -28.87 1.68
N ASN A 126 15.42 -28.69 0.72
CA ASN A 126 16.64 -27.92 0.97
C ASN A 126 16.31 -26.43 1.13
N LEU A 127 15.48 -25.88 0.24
CA LEU A 127 15.01 -24.49 0.39
C LEU A 127 14.16 -24.32 1.65
N ARG A 128 13.32 -25.30 1.99
CA ARG A 128 12.54 -25.30 3.23
C ARG A 128 13.46 -25.20 4.46
N ASP A 129 14.49 -26.02 4.52
CA ASP A 129 15.38 -26.09 5.69
C ASP A 129 16.25 -24.83 5.79
N GLN A 130 16.70 -24.26 4.67
CA GLN A 130 17.36 -22.95 4.64
C GLN A 130 16.46 -21.83 5.14
N TYR A 131 15.21 -21.79 4.67
CA TYR A 131 14.24 -20.80 5.11
C TYR A 131 13.87 -20.96 6.59
N ALA A 132 13.77 -22.21 7.08
CA ALA A 132 13.55 -22.51 8.50
C ALA A 132 14.69 -21.97 9.37
N LYS A 133 15.94 -22.21 8.96
CA LYS A 133 17.13 -21.75 9.66
C LYS A 133 17.15 -20.22 9.80
N ILE A 134 16.94 -19.50 8.69
CA ILE A 134 16.90 -18.02 8.70
C ILE A 134 15.82 -17.51 9.67
N LYS A 135 14.63 -18.11 9.69
CA LYS A 135 13.56 -17.70 10.61
C LYS A 135 13.92 -17.92 12.08
N LEU A 136 14.52 -19.06 12.40
CA LEU A 136 14.94 -19.39 13.76
C LEU A 136 16.07 -18.45 14.22
N ASP A 137 17.05 -18.20 13.35
CA ASP A 137 18.17 -17.30 13.65
C ASP A 137 17.69 -15.86 13.89
N LEU A 138 16.77 -15.35 13.06
CA LEU A 138 16.16 -14.02 13.25
C LEU A 138 15.32 -13.95 14.53
N ALA A 139 14.55 -14.99 14.85
CA ALA A 139 13.75 -15.04 16.08
C ALA A 139 14.63 -15.06 17.34
N ALA A 140 15.74 -15.82 17.32
CA ALA A 140 16.68 -15.92 18.44
C ALA A 140 17.39 -14.59 18.74
N GLN A 141 17.56 -13.71 17.74
CA GLN A 141 18.13 -12.37 17.90
C GLN A 141 17.17 -11.36 18.56
N GLY A 142 15.92 -11.75 18.87
CA GLY A 142 14.92 -10.84 19.42
C GLY A 142 14.40 -9.81 18.42
N THR A 143 14.61 -10.07 17.13
CA THR A 143 14.28 -9.18 16.02
C THR A 143 12.80 -8.75 16.05
N ASN A 144 12.56 -7.46 15.82
CA ASN A 144 11.20 -6.93 15.66
C ASN A 144 10.58 -7.45 14.35
N ILE A 145 9.28 -7.16 14.13
CA ILE A 145 8.58 -7.69 12.95
C ILE A 145 9.10 -7.15 11.61
N GLU A 146 9.55 -5.90 11.55
CA GLU A 146 10.02 -5.25 10.33
C GLU A 146 11.36 -5.83 9.89
N ASP A 147 12.32 -5.89 10.80
CA ASP A 147 13.63 -6.49 10.56
C ASP A 147 13.50 -8.00 10.28
N TYR A 148 12.53 -8.67 10.90
CA TYR A 148 12.23 -10.07 10.60
C TYR A 148 11.70 -10.26 9.17
N VAL A 149 10.83 -9.38 8.69
CA VAL A 149 10.36 -9.41 7.28
C VAL A 149 11.52 -9.16 6.33
N LYS A 150 12.30 -8.11 6.58
CA LYS A 150 13.46 -7.73 5.77
C LYS A 150 14.51 -8.83 5.70
N GLY A 151 14.86 -9.44 6.83
CA GLY A 151 15.86 -10.50 6.92
C GLY A 151 15.54 -11.76 6.11
N LYS A 152 14.24 -12.02 5.86
CA LYS A 152 13.78 -13.16 5.03
C LYS A 152 13.77 -12.85 3.53
N THR A 153 13.99 -11.60 3.12
CA THR A 153 13.73 -11.18 1.74
C THR A 153 14.57 -11.94 0.73
N ALA A 154 15.87 -12.15 0.99
CA ALA A 154 16.76 -12.81 0.05
C ALA A 154 16.30 -14.25 -0.26
N ILE A 155 16.06 -15.06 0.78
CA ILE A 155 15.61 -16.44 0.61
C ILE A 155 14.20 -16.52 0.00
N LEU A 156 13.30 -15.58 0.32
CA LEU A 156 11.98 -15.51 -0.33
C LEU A 156 12.10 -15.22 -1.83
N GLN A 157 13.06 -14.40 -2.24
CA GLN A 157 13.30 -14.14 -3.66
C GLN A 157 13.83 -15.39 -4.38
N GLU A 158 14.70 -16.17 -3.74
CA GLU A 158 15.18 -17.44 -4.30
C GLU A 158 14.03 -18.46 -4.46
N ILE A 159 13.21 -18.61 -3.43
CA ILE A 159 12.01 -19.48 -3.46
C ILE A 159 11.08 -19.07 -4.62
N LEU A 160 10.78 -17.78 -4.74
CA LEU A 160 9.86 -17.29 -5.76
C LEU A 160 10.44 -17.36 -7.18
N LYS A 161 11.75 -17.17 -7.34
CA LYS A 161 12.43 -17.41 -8.62
C LYS A 161 12.36 -18.88 -9.03
N GLN A 162 12.56 -19.80 -8.09
CA GLN A 162 12.44 -21.23 -8.36
C GLN A 162 11.00 -21.63 -8.71
N ALA A 163 9.99 -20.96 -8.13
CA ALA A 163 8.60 -21.20 -8.48
C ALA A 163 8.31 -20.90 -9.97
N GLY A 164 8.96 -19.88 -10.54
CA GLY A 164 8.88 -19.57 -11.98
C GLY A 164 7.52 -19.07 -12.47
N VAL A 165 6.62 -18.64 -11.55
CA VAL A 165 5.24 -18.22 -11.87
C VAL A 165 5.00 -16.71 -11.77
N LEU A 166 5.98 -15.95 -11.29
CA LEU A 166 5.92 -14.50 -11.15
C LEU A 166 6.89 -13.84 -12.14
N SER A 167 6.54 -12.67 -12.66
CA SER A 167 7.43 -11.89 -13.52
C SER A 167 8.58 -11.23 -12.72
N GLU A 168 9.62 -10.77 -13.40
CA GLU A 168 10.70 -10.01 -12.74
C GLU A 168 10.20 -8.72 -12.07
N ASP A 169 9.20 -8.05 -12.67
CA ASP A 169 8.58 -6.86 -12.06
C ASP A 169 7.84 -7.20 -10.77
N GLU A 170 7.12 -8.34 -10.76
CA GLU A 170 6.42 -8.86 -9.59
C GLU A 170 7.40 -9.25 -8.48
N LEU A 171 8.49 -9.94 -8.83
CA LEU A 171 9.56 -10.28 -7.88
C LEU A 171 10.21 -9.03 -7.28
N SER A 172 10.46 -8.02 -8.13
CA SER A 172 11.00 -6.73 -7.71
C SER A 172 10.05 -6.00 -6.75
N ALA A 173 8.74 -6.03 -7.02
CA ALA A 173 7.72 -5.44 -6.13
C ALA A 173 7.69 -6.12 -4.76
N ILE A 174 7.76 -7.46 -4.69
CA ILE A 174 7.87 -8.20 -3.42
C ILE A 174 9.13 -7.81 -2.66
N ARG A 175 10.26 -7.73 -3.37
CA ARG A 175 11.55 -7.34 -2.78
C ARG A 175 11.48 -5.91 -2.22
N ALA A 176 10.84 -4.99 -2.93
CA ALA A 176 10.67 -3.62 -2.49
C ALA A 176 9.79 -3.56 -1.23
N ALA A 177 8.62 -4.21 -1.25
CA ALA A 177 7.70 -4.30 -0.11
C ALA A 177 8.35 -4.87 1.15
N ASN A 178 9.15 -5.95 1.03
CA ASN A 178 9.81 -6.55 2.19
C ASN A 178 11.00 -5.73 2.72
N ASN A 179 11.64 -4.91 1.87
CA ASN A 179 12.81 -4.10 2.23
C ASN A 179 12.47 -2.67 2.66
N ASN A 180 11.21 -2.27 2.57
CA ASN A 180 10.77 -0.93 2.92
C ASN A 180 9.51 -0.96 3.80
N PRO A 181 9.64 -0.91 5.13
CA PRO A 181 8.49 -0.79 6.02
C PRO A 181 7.73 0.55 5.85
N GLU A 182 8.32 1.54 5.16
CA GLU A 182 7.68 2.82 4.80
C GLU A 182 6.81 2.72 3.53
N ILE A 183 6.72 1.56 2.88
CA ILE A 183 5.61 1.29 1.96
C ILE A 183 4.38 1.07 2.85
N HIS A 184 3.72 2.17 3.19
CA HIS A 184 2.48 2.13 3.93
C HIS A 184 1.47 1.32 3.12
N GLY A 185 0.93 0.26 3.73
CA GLY A 185 -0.28 -0.35 3.20
C GLY A 185 -1.36 0.73 3.05
N ALA A 186 -2.31 0.50 2.14
CA ALA A 186 -3.34 1.47 1.84
C ALA A 186 -3.99 2.04 3.11
N ILE A 187 -4.00 3.36 3.23
CA ILE A 187 -4.64 4.07 4.34
C ILE A 187 -6.12 4.16 4.02
N LYS A 188 -6.96 3.60 4.89
CA LYS A 188 -8.40 3.77 4.80
C LYS A 188 -8.86 4.90 5.71
N THR A 189 -9.71 5.75 5.18
CA THR A 189 -10.46 6.75 5.93
C THR A 189 -11.95 6.34 5.93
N GLU A 190 -12.84 7.23 6.38
CA GLU A 190 -14.28 6.97 6.33
C GLU A 190 -14.78 6.73 4.90
N ARG A 191 -14.24 7.48 3.92
CA ARG A 191 -14.76 7.49 2.54
C ARG A 191 -13.71 7.15 1.49
N LEU A 192 -12.43 7.11 1.85
CA LEU A 192 -11.31 7.02 0.91
C LEU A 192 -10.37 5.86 1.24
N MET A 193 -9.65 5.45 0.21
CA MET A 193 -8.47 4.61 0.29
C MET A 193 -7.31 5.34 -0.38
N LEU A 194 -6.21 5.56 0.32
CA LEU A 194 -4.95 6.07 -0.24
C LEU A 194 -3.99 4.91 -0.39
N ARG A 195 -3.43 4.68 -1.57
CA ARG A 195 -2.49 3.58 -1.80
C ARG A 195 -1.39 3.96 -2.77
N GLU A 196 -0.33 3.17 -2.79
CA GLU A 196 0.68 3.25 -3.84
C GLU A 196 0.03 3.11 -5.23
N TYR A 197 0.61 3.78 -6.21
CA TYR A 197 0.24 3.61 -7.61
C TYR A 197 0.52 2.18 -8.07
N VAL A 198 -0.25 1.73 -9.06
CA VAL A 198 0.03 0.57 -9.89
C VAL A 198 -0.03 0.98 -11.36
N MET A 199 0.59 0.22 -12.27
CA MET A 199 0.53 0.55 -13.71
C MET A 199 -0.91 0.62 -14.26
N ALA A 200 -1.84 -0.13 -13.67
CA ALA A 200 -3.26 -0.08 -14.06
C ALA A 200 -3.93 1.29 -13.77
N ASP A 201 -3.33 2.14 -12.95
CA ASP A 201 -3.84 3.49 -12.68
C ASP A 201 -3.53 4.48 -13.81
N GLU A 202 -2.72 4.11 -14.81
CA GLU A 202 -2.32 5.01 -15.90
C GLU A 202 -3.52 5.72 -16.57
N GLU A 203 -4.58 4.97 -16.90
CA GLU A 203 -5.72 5.54 -17.59
C GLU A 203 -6.49 6.52 -16.70
N ALA A 204 -6.66 6.18 -15.42
CA ALA A 204 -7.31 7.05 -14.45
C ALA A 204 -6.48 8.30 -14.14
N TYR A 205 -5.15 8.13 -14.03
CA TYR A 205 -4.21 9.23 -13.85
C TYR A 205 -4.22 10.15 -15.06
N TYR A 206 -4.13 9.62 -16.28
CA TYR A 206 -4.25 10.38 -17.52
C TYR A 206 -5.54 11.22 -17.52
N GLY A 207 -6.67 10.61 -17.17
CA GLY A 207 -7.96 11.32 -17.06
C GLY A 207 -7.97 12.48 -16.05
N LEU A 208 -7.05 12.49 -15.08
CA LEU A 208 -6.83 13.61 -14.15
C LEU A 208 -5.93 14.67 -14.77
N VAL A 209 -4.73 14.29 -15.23
CA VAL A 209 -3.69 15.23 -15.66
C VAL A 209 -3.86 15.76 -17.08
N SER A 210 -4.76 15.19 -17.88
CA SER A 210 -5.10 15.69 -19.21
C SER A 210 -6.15 16.81 -19.18
N LEU A 211 -6.74 17.13 -18.02
CA LEU A 211 -7.83 18.11 -17.92
C LEU A 211 -7.27 19.55 -17.92
N PRO A 212 -7.62 20.40 -18.91
CA PRO A 212 -7.12 21.78 -18.98
C PRO A 212 -7.46 22.63 -17.75
N GLU A 213 -8.62 22.39 -17.13
CA GLU A 213 -9.03 23.14 -15.94
C GLU A 213 -8.18 22.83 -14.70
N LEU A 214 -7.72 21.57 -14.56
CA LEU A 214 -6.76 21.21 -13.53
C LEU A 214 -5.38 21.74 -13.93
N ALA A 215 -5.01 21.54 -15.20
CA ALA A 215 -3.78 22.04 -15.80
C ALA A 215 -3.56 23.55 -15.61
N ARG A 216 -4.61 24.34 -15.33
CA ARG A 216 -4.55 25.79 -15.19
C ARG A 216 -3.57 26.26 -14.13
N TYR A 217 -3.57 25.66 -12.94
CA TYR A 217 -2.85 26.18 -11.75
C TYR A 217 -1.58 25.43 -11.36
N GLN A 218 -1.06 24.54 -12.20
CA GLN A 218 0.28 23.99 -11.97
C GLN A 218 1.20 24.22 -13.16
N SER A 219 2.46 23.84 -12.95
CA SER A 219 3.60 24.10 -13.83
C SER A 219 3.56 23.33 -15.15
N TRP A 220 2.79 22.26 -15.23
CA TRP A 220 2.63 21.44 -16.44
C TRP A 220 1.53 21.89 -17.42
N HIS A 221 1.64 21.41 -18.66
CA HIS A 221 0.53 21.43 -19.62
C HIS A 221 -0.32 20.16 -19.48
N PRO A 222 -1.55 20.11 -20.00
CA PRO A 222 -2.31 18.87 -20.09
C PRO A 222 -1.47 17.73 -20.67
N PHE A 223 -1.37 16.63 -19.93
CA PHE A 223 -0.55 15.52 -20.36
C PHE A 223 -1.12 14.85 -21.60
N THR A 224 -0.23 14.34 -22.45
CA THR A 224 -0.52 13.26 -23.40
C THR A 224 -0.58 11.92 -22.66
N LYS A 225 -1.19 10.90 -23.29
CA LYS A 225 -1.24 9.55 -22.70
C LYS A 225 0.15 8.99 -22.41
N THR A 226 1.11 9.20 -23.32
CA THR A 226 2.52 8.80 -23.13
C THR A 226 3.15 9.48 -21.92
N GLN A 227 2.94 10.79 -21.74
CA GLN A 227 3.47 11.50 -20.56
C GLN A 227 2.86 10.98 -19.26
N ALA A 228 1.56 10.65 -19.25
CA ALA A 228 0.93 10.04 -18.07
C ALA A 228 1.50 8.65 -17.75
N HIS A 229 1.73 7.81 -18.77
CA HIS A 229 2.40 6.52 -18.62
C HIS A 229 3.80 6.67 -18.02
N GLU A 230 4.63 7.53 -18.61
CA GLU A 230 5.99 7.80 -18.14
C GLU A 230 6.00 8.32 -16.70
N TYR A 231 5.03 9.16 -16.34
CA TYR A 231 4.91 9.70 -15.00
C TYR A 231 4.52 8.63 -13.97
N VAL A 232 3.54 7.78 -14.25
CA VAL A 232 3.16 6.67 -13.36
C VAL A 232 4.33 5.69 -13.20
N ALA A 233 5.04 5.37 -14.29
CA ALA A 233 6.25 4.54 -14.23
C ALA A 233 7.35 5.18 -13.35
N ARG A 234 7.47 6.52 -13.35
CA ARG A 234 8.38 7.24 -12.45
C ARG A 234 7.92 7.15 -11.00
N ILE A 235 6.64 7.35 -10.70
CA ILE A 235 6.09 7.21 -9.32
C ILE A 235 6.45 5.83 -8.76
N LEU A 236 6.24 4.77 -9.56
CA LEU A 236 6.56 3.39 -9.16
C LEU A 236 8.05 3.16 -8.93
N ARG A 237 8.91 3.81 -9.71
CA ARG A 237 10.36 3.75 -9.52
C ARG A 237 10.75 4.43 -8.21
N ASP A 238 10.24 5.64 -8.00
CA ASP A 238 10.59 6.49 -6.87
C ASP A 238 10.03 5.96 -5.55
N SER A 239 8.91 5.23 -5.56
CA SER A 239 8.36 4.57 -4.37
C SER A 239 9.31 3.54 -3.75
N SER A 240 10.27 3.04 -4.54
CA SER A 240 11.29 2.09 -4.12
C SER A 240 12.67 2.72 -3.85
N ALA A 241 12.83 4.03 -4.05
CA ALA A 241 14.09 4.74 -3.92
C ALA A 241 14.61 4.82 -2.47
N LYS A 242 15.94 4.91 -2.29
CA LYS A 242 16.58 5.01 -0.97
C LYS A 242 17.65 6.13 -0.96
N PRO A 243 17.47 7.20 -0.15
CA PRO A 243 16.26 7.52 0.63
C PRO A 243 15.05 7.79 -0.29
N ARG A 244 13.83 7.47 0.17
CA ARG A 244 12.61 7.85 -0.54
C ARG A 244 12.38 9.34 -0.32
N LEU A 245 12.51 10.12 -1.40
CA LEU A 245 12.28 11.57 -1.35
C LEU A 245 10.97 11.97 -2.04
N TYR A 246 10.40 11.09 -2.85
CA TYR A 246 9.15 11.32 -3.55
C TYR A 246 8.10 10.30 -3.11
N ILE A 247 6.98 10.80 -2.59
CA ILE A 247 5.87 10.00 -2.11
C ILE A 247 4.62 10.51 -2.83
N GLU A 248 3.94 9.66 -3.58
CA GLU A 248 2.69 10.04 -4.23
C GLU A 248 1.74 8.85 -4.20
N LEU A 249 0.54 9.08 -3.68
CA LEU A 249 -0.48 8.05 -3.48
C LEU A 249 -1.69 8.33 -4.35
N ALA A 250 -2.25 7.26 -4.91
CA ALA A 250 -3.54 7.28 -5.57
C ALA A 250 -4.65 7.35 -4.50
N VAL A 251 -5.65 8.20 -4.72
CA VAL A 251 -6.81 8.37 -3.83
C VAL A 251 -8.03 7.77 -4.49
N LEU A 252 -8.61 6.75 -3.87
CA LEU A 252 -9.78 6.03 -4.36
C LEU A 252 -10.98 6.27 -3.45
N ARG A 253 -12.17 6.39 -4.05
CA ARG A 253 -13.46 6.35 -3.37
C ARG A 253 -14.06 4.96 -3.49
N ASN A 254 -14.68 4.46 -2.42
CA ASN A 254 -15.29 3.12 -2.37
C ASN A 254 -14.32 2.01 -2.84
N GLU A 255 -13.04 2.14 -2.53
CA GLU A 255 -11.96 1.17 -2.83
C GLU A 255 -11.65 0.95 -4.33
N HIS A 256 -12.44 1.49 -5.26
CA HIS A 256 -12.32 1.16 -6.69
C HIS A 256 -12.27 2.37 -7.62
N GLU A 257 -12.88 3.49 -7.24
CA GLU A 257 -12.96 4.66 -8.11
C GLU A 257 -11.79 5.59 -7.82
N PHE A 258 -10.83 5.69 -8.74
CA PHE A 258 -9.78 6.71 -8.65
C PHE A 258 -10.40 8.11 -8.75
N ILE A 259 -10.13 8.97 -7.76
CA ILE A 259 -10.68 10.32 -7.69
C ILE A 259 -9.61 11.41 -7.58
N GLY A 260 -8.34 11.06 -7.41
CA GLY A 260 -7.27 12.04 -7.26
C GLY A 260 -5.96 11.45 -6.76
N THR A 261 -5.06 12.35 -6.37
CA THR A 261 -3.75 12.03 -5.82
C THR A 261 -3.35 13.04 -4.75
N VAL A 262 -2.52 12.58 -3.81
CA VAL A 262 -1.81 13.38 -2.81
C VAL A 262 -0.35 12.97 -2.81
N GLY A 263 0.56 13.91 -2.60
CA GLY A 263 1.99 13.60 -2.58
C GLY A 263 2.86 14.63 -1.87
N ALA A 264 4.11 14.25 -1.69
CA ALA A 264 5.16 15.01 -1.04
C ALA A 264 6.53 14.80 -1.71
N MET A 265 7.31 15.87 -1.80
CA MET A 265 8.71 15.84 -2.20
C MET A 265 9.57 16.36 -1.04
N ILE A 266 10.39 15.48 -0.47
CA ILE A 266 11.26 15.78 0.66
C ILE A 266 12.59 16.34 0.14
N LYS A 267 12.85 17.60 0.49
CA LYS A 267 14.11 18.31 0.24
C LYS A 267 14.96 18.31 1.51
N ARG A 268 16.19 17.79 1.39
CA ARG A 268 17.18 17.77 2.47
C ARG A 268 18.33 18.75 2.26
N LEU A 269 18.41 19.34 1.06
CA LEU A 269 19.46 20.26 0.65
C LEU A 269 18.82 21.52 0.06
N THR A 270 19.43 22.67 0.33
CA THR A 270 19.10 23.93 -0.36
C THR A 270 19.53 23.87 -1.83
N PRO A 271 19.08 24.80 -2.69
CA PRO A 271 19.59 24.90 -4.06
C PRO A 271 21.12 25.11 -4.17
N THR A 272 21.75 25.62 -3.12
CA THR A 272 23.22 25.77 -3.02
C THR A 272 23.93 24.52 -2.51
N GLY A 273 23.19 23.47 -2.15
CA GLY A 273 23.72 22.19 -1.66
C GLY A 273 23.95 22.12 -0.15
N GLU A 274 23.47 23.10 0.62
CA GLU A 274 23.61 23.12 2.07
C GLU A 274 22.54 22.27 2.74
N PRO A 275 22.84 21.52 3.83
CA PRO A 275 21.84 20.74 4.56
C PRO A 275 20.71 21.60 5.13
N MET A 276 19.47 21.12 4.98
CA MET A 276 18.28 21.72 5.59
C MET A 276 18.00 21.04 6.94
N ASN A 277 17.79 21.83 7.99
CA ASN A 277 17.42 21.34 9.32
C ASN A 277 16.36 22.26 9.96
N PRO A 278 15.08 21.83 10.04
CA PRO A 278 14.56 20.55 9.56
C PRO A 278 14.57 20.45 8.02
N PRO A 279 14.53 19.22 7.43
CA PRO A 279 14.17 19.03 6.03
C PRO A 279 12.83 19.69 5.68
N HIS A 280 12.63 20.01 4.41
CA HIS A 280 11.35 20.52 3.90
C HIS A 280 10.61 19.45 3.12
N ALA A 281 9.28 19.46 3.14
CA ALA A 281 8.46 18.65 2.27
C ALA A 281 7.46 19.53 1.51
N ASP A 282 7.63 19.62 0.19
CA ASP A 282 6.64 20.27 -0.67
C ASP A 282 5.47 19.31 -0.87
N LEU A 283 4.26 19.75 -0.56
CA LEU A 283 3.05 18.94 -0.64
C LEU A 283 2.20 19.36 -1.83
N TRP A 284 1.56 18.37 -2.47
CA TRP A 284 0.56 18.61 -3.50
C TRP A 284 -0.64 17.68 -3.36
N PHE A 285 -1.75 18.12 -3.95
CA PHE A 285 -2.96 17.33 -4.08
C PHE A 285 -3.70 17.74 -5.36
N THR A 286 -4.25 16.76 -6.08
CA THR A 286 -5.04 17.01 -7.29
C THR A 286 -6.22 16.06 -7.32
N PHE A 287 -7.43 16.60 -7.50
CA PHE A 287 -8.68 15.83 -7.43
C PHE A 287 -9.57 16.11 -8.63
N MET A 288 -10.26 15.07 -9.09
CA MET A 288 -11.19 15.13 -10.21
C MET A 288 -12.27 16.20 -9.97
N PRO A 289 -12.62 17.02 -10.98
CA PRO A 289 -13.56 18.13 -10.81
C PRO A 289 -14.89 17.74 -10.17
N HIS A 290 -15.45 16.59 -10.57
CA HIS A 290 -16.75 16.10 -10.11
C HIS A 290 -16.78 15.65 -8.63
N VAL A 291 -15.62 15.51 -7.98
CA VAL A 291 -15.52 15.18 -6.55
C VAL A 291 -15.09 16.35 -5.67
N GLN A 292 -14.75 17.50 -6.25
CA GLN A 292 -14.31 18.66 -5.49
C GLN A 292 -15.44 19.22 -4.61
N ARG A 293 -15.06 19.99 -3.58
CA ARG A 293 -15.97 20.61 -2.58
C ARG A 293 -16.81 19.62 -1.75
N LYS A 294 -16.43 18.33 -1.74
CA LYS A 294 -17.06 17.28 -0.92
C LYS A 294 -16.23 16.88 0.31
N GLY A 295 -15.11 17.56 0.54
CA GLY A 295 -14.20 17.32 1.67
C GLY A 295 -13.12 16.25 1.43
N TYR A 296 -13.15 15.53 0.31
CA TYR A 296 -12.21 14.42 0.06
C TYR A 296 -10.74 14.82 0.06
N ALA A 297 -10.39 15.98 -0.50
CA ALA A 297 -9.00 16.44 -0.50
C ALA A 297 -8.49 16.72 0.91
N THR A 298 -9.34 17.21 1.81
CA THR A 298 -8.97 17.44 3.21
C THR A 298 -8.80 16.12 3.94
N GLU A 299 -9.76 15.22 3.82
CA GLU A 299 -9.69 13.87 4.41
C GLU A 299 -8.47 13.09 3.93
N ALA A 300 -8.14 13.16 2.63
CA ALA A 300 -6.96 12.50 2.08
C ALA A 300 -5.67 13.11 2.64
N MET A 301 -5.56 14.43 2.70
CA MET A 301 -4.38 15.08 3.26
C MET A 301 -4.24 14.81 4.76
N GLU A 302 -5.32 14.84 5.54
CA GLU A 302 -5.31 14.48 6.96
C GLU A 302 -4.80 13.05 7.20
N ALA A 303 -5.13 12.12 6.29
CA ALA A 303 -4.63 10.75 6.32
C ALA A 303 -3.18 10.61 5.82
N PHE A 304 -2.76 11.48 4.90
CA PHE A 304 -1.44 11.45 4.27
C PHE A 304 -0.35 12.11 5.12
N LEU A 305 -0.65 13.24 5.77
CA LEU A 305 0.32 14.02 6.55
C LEU A 305 1.05 13.20 7.64
N PRO A 306 0.39 12.30 8.38
CA PRO A 306 1.07 11.44 9.35
C PRO A 306 2.13 10.52 8.74
N LEU A 307 2.15 10.28 7.42
CA LEU A 307 3.18 9.47 6.78
C LEU A 307 4.54 10.17 6.70
N LEU A 308 4.58 11.49 6.91
CA LEU A 308 5.78 12.30 6.77
C LEU A 308 6.53 12.44 8.12
N GLU A 309 6.48 11.41 8.99
CA GLU A 309 6.97 11.47 10.38
C GLU A 309 8.44 11.95 10.49
N GLY A 310 8.67 12.84 11.46
CA GLY A 310 9.98 13.44 11.76
C GLY A 310 9.91 14.97 11.84
N PRO A 311 10.99 15.64 12.31
CA PRO A 311 11.06 17.09 12.25
C PRO A 311 11.17 17.51 10.78
N VAL A 312 10.05 17.88 10.17
CA VAL A 312 9.96 18.34 8.78
C VAL A 312 9.11 19.61 8.73
N GLU A 313 9.57 20.59 7.97
CA GLU A 313 8.75 21.75 7.61
C GLU A 313 7.92 21.39 6.39
N LEU A 314 6.59 21.30 6.58
CA LEU A 314 5.66 21.04 5.50
C LEU A 314 5.33 22.35 4.79
N GLU A 315 5.30 22.31 3.46
CA GLU A 315 4.99 23.47 2.63
C GLU A 315 3.91 23.14 1.60
N ILE A 316 2.93 24.02 1.45
CA ILE A 316 1.98 24.01 0.33
C ILE A 316 2.13 25.35 -0.39
N GLU A 317 2.57 25.31 -1.65
CA GLU A 317 2.59 26.46 -2.53
C GLU A 317 1.32 26.48 -3.39
N CYS A 318 0.69 27.65 -3.51
CA CYS A 318 -0.56 27.83 -4.24
C CYS A 318 -0.49 29.08 -5.12
N ASP A 319 -1.09 29.00 -6.31
CA ASP A 319 -1.49 30.21 -7.04
C ASP A 319 -2.56 30.97 -6.22
N PRO A 320 -2.40 32.27 -5.94
CA PRO A 320 -3.39 33.08 -5.22
C PRO A 320 -4.80 33.04 -5.82
N ARG A 321 -4.92 32.82 -7.14
CA ARG A 321 -6.18 32.69 -7.87
C ARG A 321 -6.88 31.35 -7.58
N ASN A 322 -6.15 30.34 -7.09
CA ASN A 322 -6.68 29.03 -6.75
C ASN A 322 -7.25 28.99 -5.31
N VAL A 323 -8.41 29.62 -5.13
CA VAL A 323 -9.13 29.74 -3.85
C VAL A 323 -9.35 28.40 -3.13
N ALA A 324 -9.59 27.33 -3.88
CA ALA A 324 -9.84 26.02 -3.29
C ALA A 324 -8.60 25.43 -2.63
N SER A 325 -7.42 25.65 -3.21
CA SER A 325 -6.15 25.10 -2.76
C SER A 325 -5.69 25.72 -1.44
N TRP A 326 -5.62 27.05 -1.39
CA TRP A 326 -5.13 27.72 -0.18
C TRP A 326 -6.14 27.66 0.99
N LYS A 327 -7.45 27.63 0.71
CA LYS A 327 -8.45 27.33 1.75
C LYS A 327 -8.35 25.91 2.29
N LEU A 328 -7.77 24.98 1.52
CA LEU A 328 -7.48 23.64 2.02
C LEU A 328 -6.28 23.68 2.96
N ALA A 329 -5.21 24.39 2.59
CA ALA A 329 -4.04 24.58 3.46
C ALA A 329 -4.45 25.18 4.82
N GLU A 330 -5.28 26.23 4.84
CA GLU A 330 -5.81 26.83 6.07
C GLU A 330 -6.60 25.83 6.93
N ARG A 331 -7.45 25.00 6.30
CA ARG A 331 -8.22 23.96 7.01
C ARG A 331 -7.35 22.86 7.60
N LEU A 332 -6.22 22.55 6.98
CA LEU A 332 -5.23 21.61 7.51
C LEU A 332 -4.35 22.23 8.61
N GLY A 333 -4.58 23.50 8.95
CA GLY A 333 -3.84 24.24 9.98
C GLY A 333 -2.46 24.70 9.51
N PHE A 334 -2.28 24.95 8.21
CA PHE A 334 -1.08 25.63 7.72
C PHE A 334 -1.24 27.14 7.87
N GLU A 335 -0.14 27.82 8.15
CA GLU A 335 -0.08 29.27 8.26
C GLU A 335 0.53 29.88 7.00
N ARG A 336 -0.06 30.97 6.52
CA ARG A 336 0.49 31.69 5.36
C ARG A 336 1.77 32.41 5.77
N THR A 337 2.86 32.10 5.07
CA THR A 337 4.19 32.67 5.34
C THR A 337 4.64 33.66 4.27
N SER A 338 4.15 33.53 3.03
CA SER A 338 4.50 34.45 1.93
C SER A 338 3.35 34.64 0.94
N LEU A 339 3.33 35.82 0.32
CA LEU A 339 2.49 36.15 -0.85
C LEU A 339 3.30 37.06 -1.78
N VAL A 340 3.50 36.61 -3.01
CA VAL A 340 4.13 37.37 -4.10
C VAL A 340 3.15 37.38 -5.27
N GLU A 341 2.68 38.55 -5.71
CA GLU A 341 1.63 38.66 -6.73
C GLU A 341 2.11 38.30 -8.14
N GLU A 342 3.38 38.58 -8.47
CA GLU A 342 4.04 38.26 -9.73
C GLU A 342 5.35 37.52 -9.43
N ALA A 343 5.27 36.24 -9.10
CA ALA A 343 6.40 35.46 -8.61
C ALA A 343 7.26 34.90 -9.74
N TYR A 344 6.64 34.32 -10.78
CA TYR A 344 7.35 33.73 -11.92
C TYR A 344 6.43 33.61 -13.15
N GLU A 345 7.04 33.42 -14.31
CA GLU A 345 6.30 33.14 -15.55
C GLU A 345 5.95 31.66 -15.65
N CYS A 346 4.67 31.35 -15.87
CA CYS A 346 4.18 29.99 -16.09
C CYS A 346 3.25 29.98 -17.30
N LYS A 347 3.61 29.20 -18.33
CA LYS A 347 2.80 29.03 -19.56
C LYS A 347 2.45 30.37 -20.25
N GLY A 348 3.38 31.32 -20.24
CA GLY A 348 3.22 32.63 -20.88
C GLY A 348 2.44 33.66 -20.06
N GLU A 349 2.11 33.37 -18.79
CA GLU A 349 1.49 34.32 -17.86
C GLU A 349 2.37 34.52 -16.62
N MET A 350 2.43 35.74 -16.10
CA MET A 350 2.94 35.98 -14.76
C MET A 350 1.94 35.44 -13.73
N VAL A 351 2.42 34.58 -12.83
CA VAL A 351 1.60 33.99 -11.78
C VAL A 351 2.13 34.36 -10.40
N GLY A 352 1.21 34.51 -9.46
CA GLY A 352 1.57 34.73 -8.06
C GLY A 352 1.92 33.42 -7.35
N SER A 353 2.68 33.54 -6.27
CA SER A 353 2.99 32.44 -5.36
C SER A 353 2.52 32.80 -3.96
N MET A 354 1.74 31.91 -3.35
CA MET A 354 1.32 32.00 -1.97
C MET A 354 1.76 30.74 -1.23
N VAL A 355 2.60 30.92 -0.21
CA VAL A 355 3.25 29.82 0.51
C VAL A 355 2.61 29.66 1.89
N TYR A 356 2.22 28.43 2.19
CA TYR A 356 1.69 28.01 3.46
C TYR A 356 2.62 26.99 4.10
N ARG A 357 2.90 27.13 5.40
CA ARG A 357 3.80 26.22 6.13
C ARG A 357 3.19 25.68 7.41
N LYS A 358 3.64 24.49 7.79
CA LYS A 358 3.29 23.84 9.05
C LYS A 358 4.48 23.03 9.54
N GLN A 359 4.88 23.24 10.80
CA GLN A 359 5.85 22.36 11.45
C GLN A 359 5.15 21.10 11.97
N VAL A 360 5.74 19.94 11.69
CA VAL A 360 5.33 18.67 12.27
C VAL A 360 6.46 18.16 13.16
N GLY A 361 6.13 17.90 14.43
CA GLY A 361 7.09 17.37 15.41
C GLY A 361 7.78 18.43 16.26
N GLY A 362 7.23 18.61 17.47
CA GLY A 362 7.91 19.00 18.69
C GLY A 362 7.50 18.03 19.79
#